data_AF-A0A023G214-F1
#
_entry.id   AF-A0A023G214-F1
#
_cell.length_a   1.000
_cell.length_b   1.000
_cell.length_c   1.000
_cell.angle_alpha   90.00
_cell.angle_beta   90.00
_cell.angle_gamma   90.00
#
_symmetry.space_group_name_H-M   'P 1'
#
loop_
_entity.id
_entity.type
_entity.pdbx_description
1 polymer ?
#
loop_
_entity_poly.entity_id
_entity_poly.type
_entity_poly.pdbx_seq_one_letter_code
_entity_poly.pdbx_strand_id
1 'polypeptide(L)'
;MALRFSIYFVVFIIVLPFCSQAKIIFSRETNSKINMEDVAKAAAAIHLLGGTYPMVALWGDYENLTEAKHTCWKTEHIEGAESPQDHYLSYRNRDRKNDAGQSFWPRESFQVHYGMTTSRGKAEILIYFLEGSITAKEKMDSSMLAASKRLLGQWEATSGSITWEVLEATDKCFVVKLPKFPAAGEGEAQCLIWVPENVAKEYEPNAQDFKTTADQSLSSCLSAYEKSCKEGGHLQRNVFPLCKLSQI
;
A
#
# COMPACT_ATOMS: atom_id res chain seq x y z
N MET A 1 44.04 -4.11 -14.25
CA MET A 1 42.97 -4.18 -13.24
C MET A 1 42.58 -2.76 -12.86
N ALA A 2 41.41 -2.28 -13.30
CA ALA A 2 40.91 -0.97 -12.91
C ALA A 2 40.02 -1.12 -11.67
N LEU A 3 40.44 -0.57 -10.53
CA LEU A 3 39.59 -0.48 -9.34
C LEU A 3 38.40 0.44 -9.65
N ARG A 4 37.20 -0.12 -9.59
CA ARG A 4 35.95 0.65 -9.60
C ARG A 4 35.74 1.22 -8.21
N PHE A 5 36.00 2.51 -8.02
CA PHE A 5 35.57 3.23 -6.83
C PHE A 5 34.06 3.49 -6.92
N SER A 6 33.30 2.90 -6.00
CA SER A 6 31.89 3.23 -5.79
C SER A 6 31.80 4.51 -4.96
N ILE A 7 31.41 5.62 -5.60
CA ILE A 7 31.09 6.88 -4.93
C ILE A 7 29.58 6.86 -4.64
N TYR A 8 29.23 6.88 -3.36
CA TYR A 8 27.86 7.07 -2.88
C TYR A 8 27.57 8.57 -2.80
N PHE A 9 26.56 9.05 -3.52
CA PHE A 9 26.04 10.41 -3.34
C PHE A 9 24.80 10.34 -2.46
N VAL A 10 24.92 10.81 -1.22
CA VAL A 10 23.77 11.07 -0.35
C VAL A 10 23.35 12.51 -0.63
N VAL A 11 22.26 12.72 -1.36
CA VAL A 11 21.68 14.05 -1.57
C VAL A 11 20.67 14.30 -0.46
N PHE A 12 21.01 15.20 0.47
CA PHE A 12 20.06 15.73 1.43
C PHE A 12 19.19 16.79 0.72
N ILE A 13 17.94 16.47 0.42
CA ILE A 13 16.96 17.49 0.04
C ILE A 13 16.46 18.13 1.34
N ILE A 14 16.98 19.31 1.67
CA ILE A 14 16.50 20.13 2.77
C ILE A 14 15.20 20.79 2.31
N VAL A 15 14.07 20.16 2.64
CA VAL A 15 12.79 20.86 2.71
C VAL A 15 12.69 21.46 4.12
N LEU A 16 12.31 22.73 4.19
CA LEU A 16 12.25 23.58 5.39
C LEU A 16 11.50 22.95 6.59
N PRO A 17 11.70 23.46 7.82
CA PRO A 17 11.85 22.65 9.03
C PRO A 17 10.53 22.43 9.76
N PHE A 18 9.80 21.36 9.44
CA PHE A 18 8.98 20.66 10.42
C PHE A 18 9.15 19.16 10.16
N CYS A 19 10.03 18.56 10.97
CA CYS A 19 10.60 17.23 10.81
C CYS A 19 9.55 16.12 10.75
N SER A 20 9.53 15.44 9.61
CA SER A 20 9.66 13.99 9.56
C SER A 20 10.52 13.65 8.34
N GLN A 21 11.72 13.13 8.58
CA GLN A 21 12.66 12.83 7.50
C GLN A 21 12.26 11.52 6.83
N ALA A 22 11.49 11.62 5.73
CA ALA A 22 11.36 10.50 4.80
C ALA A 22 12.76 10.18 4.25
N LYS A 23 13.26 8.97 4.54
CA LYS A 23 14.55 8.50 4.04
C LYS A 23 14.39 8.15 2.55
N ILE A 24 14.82 9.05 1.68
CA ILE A 24 14.82 8.80 0.23
C ILE A 24 16.06 7.98 -0.12
N ILE A 25 15.85 6.74 -0.60
CA ILE A 25 16.94 5.87 -1.05
C ILE A 25 16.96 5.92 -2.57
N PHE A 26 17.96 6.58 -3.14
CA PHE A 26 18.17 6.61 -4.59
C PHE A 26 18.99 5.38 -5.01
N SER A 27 18.39 4.47 -5.79
CA SER A 27 19.14 3.41 -6.46
C SER A 27 19.76 3.94 -7.76
N ARG A 28 20.97 3.48 -8.09
CA ARG A 28 21.81 4.06 -9.15
C ARG A 28 21.47 3.45 -10.51
N GLU A 29 20.48 3.98 -11.23
CA GLU A 29 20.32 3.74 -12.67
C GLU A 29 20.18 5.04 -13.48
N THR A 30 21.18 5.26 -14.33
CA THR A 30 21.23 6.03 -15.60
C THR A 30 20.27 7.20 -15.83
N ASN A 31 20.84 8.42 -15.99
CA ASN A 31 20.55 9.52 -16.96
C ASN A 31 19.12 9.73 -17.49
N SER A 32 18.10 9.27 -16.79
CA SER A 32 16.70 9.50 -17.10
C SER A 32 16.31 10.81 -16.44
N LYS A 33 15.76 11.72 -17.24
CA LYS A 33 15.20 12.98 -16.72
C LYS A 33 14.10 12.60 -15.73
N ILE A 34 14.36 12.77 -14.44
CA ILE A 34 13.40 12.43 -13.38
C ILE A 34 12.16 13.29 -13.59
N ASN A 35 11.00 12.64 -13.64
CA ASN A 35 9.73 13.37 -13.69
C ASN A 35 9.42 13.96 -12.31
N MET A 36 9.56 15.28 -12.18
CA MET A 36 9.31 15.98 -10.91
C MET A 36 7.84 15.91 -10.47
N GLU A 37 6.91 15.71 -11.40
CA GLU A 37 5.49 15.48 -11.07
C GLU A 37 5.32 14.15 -10.32
N ASP A 38 5.99 13.09 -10.77
CA ASP A 38 5.93 11.78 -10.11
C ASP A 38 6.58 11.83 -8.73
N VAL A 39 7.68 12.58 -8.59
CA VAL A 39 8.32 12.82 -7.27
C VAL A 39 7.35 13.52 -6.31
N ALA A 40 6.63 14.54 -6.79
CA ALA A 40 5.65 15.26 -5.96
C ALA A 40 4.50 14.34 -5.52
N LYS A 41 3.98 13.50 -6.43
CA LYS A 41 2.94 12.51 -6.11
C LYS A 41 3.42 11.49 -5.07
N ALA A 42 4.61 10.92 -5.26
CA ALA A 42 5.17 9.96 -4.32
C ALA A 42 5.43 10.60 -2.95
N ALA A 43 5.95 11.82 -2.90
CA ALA A 43 6.14 12.56 -1.65
C ALA A 43 4.82 12.85 -0.93
N ALA A 44 3.77 13.25 -1.66
CA ALA A 44 2.44 13.47 -1.09
C ALA A 44 1.82 12.18 -0.54
N ALA A 45 1.97 11.06 -1.24
CA ALA A 45 1.52 9.76 -0.75
C ALA A 45 2.27 9.32 0.52
N ILE A 46 3.59 9.52 0.58
CA ILE A 46 4.40 9.23 1.78
C ILE A 46 4.01 10.15 2.96
N HIS A 47 3.67 11.41 2.67
CA HIS A 47 3.18 12.33 3.69
C HIS A 47 1.84 11.86 4.27
N LEU A 48 0.90 11.42 3.43
CA LEU A 48 -0.35 10.81 3.87
C LEU A 48 -0.14 9.55 4.72
N LEU A 49 0.80 8.68 4.32
CA LEU A 49 1.15 7.49 5.08
C LEU A 49 1.71 7.86 6.46
N GLY A 50 2.58 8.86 6.57
CA GLY A 50 3.09 9.34 7.85
C GLY A 50 2.11 10.19 8.68
N GLY A 51 0.83 10.27 8.27
CA GLY A 51 -0.20 11.02 8.97
C GLY A 51 -0.71 10.35 10.25
N THR A 52 -1.60 11.03 10.98
CA THR A 52 -2.12 10.56 12.27
C THR A 52 -3.24 9.52 12.15
N TYR A 53 -3.88 9.42 10.99
CA TYR A 53 -4.99 8.50 10.76
C TYR A 53 -4.51 7.27 10.01
N PRO A 54 -4.96 6.06 10.37
CA PRO A 54 -4.76 4.89 9.55
C PRO A 54 -5.29 5.12 8.13
N MET A 55 -4.59 4.60 7.13
CA MET A 55 -5.03 4.63 5.73
C MET A 55 -5.72 3.32 5.38
N VAL A 56 -6.79 3.38 4.58
CA VAL A 56 -7.53 2.20 4.12
C VAL A 56 -7.70 2.25 2.60
N ALA A 57 -7.64 1.11 1.93
CA ALA A 57 -8.02 1.04 0.53
C ALA A 57 -9.55 1.05 0.43
N LEU A 58 -10.10 2.18 -0.02
CA LEU A 58 -11.54 2.38 -0.15
C LEU A 58 -12.07 1.78 -1.45
N TRP A 59 -11.32 2.01 -2.54
CA TRP A 59 -11.72 1.67 -3.90
C TRP A 59 -10.60 0.92 -4.61
N GLY A 60 -10.96 -0.01 -5.49
CA GLY A 60 -9.98 -0.72 -6.30
C GLY A 60 -10.61 -1.84 -7.12
N ASP A 61 -9.79 -2.46 -7.96
CA ASP A 61 -10.16 -3.68 -8.67
C ASP A 61 -9.97 -4.90 -7.78
N TYR A 62 -10.85 -5.89 -7.96
CA TYR A 62 -10.78 -7.16 -7.25
C TYR A 62 -9.89 -8.12 -8.04
N GLU A 63 -8.59 -7.92 -7.99
CA GLU A 63 -7.65 -8.82 -8.66
C GLU A 63 -7.13 -9.92 -7.73
N ASN A 64 -6.83 -11.06 -8.34
CA ASN A 64 -6.21 -12.17 -7.65
C ASN A 64 -4.69 -11.94 -7.61
N LEU A 65 -4.20 -11.29 -6.55
CA LEU A 65 -2.77 -11.00 -6.42
C LEU A 65 -1.92 -12.26 -6.26
N THR A 66 -2.49 -13.38 -5.83
CA THR A 66 -1.75 -14.64 -5.66
C THR A 66 -2.60 -15.81 -6.15
N GLU A 67 -3.47 -16.32 -5.29
CA GLU A 67 -4.54 -17.27 -5.57
C GLU A 67 -5.81 -16.92 -4.77
N ALA A 68 -5.80 -15.74 -4.16
CA ALA A 68 -6.80 -15.20 -3.27
C ALA A 68 -7.10 -13.72 -3.58
N LYS A 69 -8.38 -13.37 -3.50
CA LYS A 69 -8.86 -11.99 -3.45
C LYS A 69 -8.53 -11.37 -2.09
N HIS A 70 -7.62 -10.40 -2.09
CA HIS A 70 -7.31 -9.61 -0.89
C HIS A 70 -8.23 -8.40 -0.78
N THR A 71 -8.78 -8.18 0.41
CA THR A 71 -9.68 -7.07 0.73
C THR A 71 -9.38 -6.51 2.12
N CYS A 72 -10.11 -5.48 2.54
CA CYS A 72 -9.94 -4.79 3.82
C CYS A 72 -8.50 -4.31 4.05
N TRP A 73 -7.82 -3.85 2.99
CA TRP A 73 -6.47 -3.30 3.10
C TRP A 73 -6.47 -2.09 4.03
N LYS A 74 -5.60 -2.12 5.04
CA LYS A 74 -5.42 -1.06 6.02
C LYS A 74 -3.95 -0.96 6.40
N THR A 75 -3.44 0.25 6.50
CA THR A 75 -2.11 0.52 7.03
C THR A 75 -2.19 1.52 8.18
N GLU A 76 -1.50 1.24 9.29
CA GLU A 76 -1.54 2.06 10.51
C GLU A 76 -0.14 2.16 11.12
N HIS A 77 0.21 3.34 11.63
CA HIS A 77 1.50 3.59 12.24
C HIS A 77 1.74 2.67 13.46
N ILE A 78 2.96 2.16 13.60
CA ILE A 78 3.40 1.39 14.78
C ILE A 78 3.69 2.39 15.90
N GLU A 79 2.82 2.44 16.90
CA GLU A 79 3.00 3.30 18.07
C GLU A 79 4.35 3.02 18.75
N GLY A 80 5.14 4.08 18.97
CA GLY A 80 6.47 4.00 19.58
C GLY A 80 7.61 3.64 18.62
N ALA A 81 7.34 3.44 17.33
CA ALA A 81 8.41 3.31 16.33
C ALA A 81 9.16 4.62 16.11
N GLU A 82 10.45 4.53 15.76
CA GLU A 82 11.30 5.71 15.53
C GLU A 82 10.91 6.47 14.26
N SER A 83 10.43 5.76 13.23
CA SER A 83 9.98 6.35 11.99
C SER A 83 8.45 6.38 11.92
N PRO A 84 7.84 7.52 11.57
CA PRO A 84 6.40 7.57 11.31
C PRO A 84 6.01 6.85 10.01
N GLN A 85 6.99 6.31 9.27
CA GLN A 85 6.75 5.46 8.11
C GLN A 85 6.77 3.95 8.45
N ASP A 86 7.02 3.59 9.72
CA ASP A 86 6.89 2.21 10.21
C ASP A 86 5.43 1.91 10.56
N HIS A 87 4.85 0.92 9.88
CA HIS A 87 3.41 0.64 9.86
C HIS A 87 3.09 -0.84 9.98
N TYR A 88 1.91 -1.16 10.52
CA TYR A 88 1.24 -2.43 10.28
C TYR A 88 0.42 -2.34 8.99
N LEU A 89 0.86 -3.01 7.93
CA LEU A 89 0.07 -3.24 6.71
C LEU A 89 -0.73 -4.52 6.87
N SER A 90 -2.06 -4.40 6.85
CA SER A 90 -2.98 -5.50 7.06
C SER A 90 -4.00 -5.66 5.94
N TYR A 91 -4.46 -6.88 5.75
CA TYR A 91 -5.46 -7.26 4.75
C TYR A 91 -6.24 -8.50 5.25
N ARG A 92 -7.26 -8.89 4.48
CA ARG A 92 -8.01 -10.13 4.69
C ARG A 92 -8.13 -10.88 3.36
N ASN A 93 -7.98 -12.19 3.41
CA ASN A 93 -8.20 -13.09 2.28
C ASN A 93 -9.67 -13.53 2.18
N ARG A 94 -10.35 -13.09 1.11
CA ARG A 94 -11.79 -13.37 0.84
C ARG A 94 -12.06 -14.82 0.42
N ASP A 95 -11.12 -15.46 -0.25
CA ASP A 95 -11.33 -16.79 -0.85
C ASP A 95 -11.16 -17.93 0.17
N ARG A 96 -10.80 -17.60 1.42
CA ARG A 96 -10.88 -18.52 2.54
C ARG A 96 -12.34 -18.71 2.93
N LYS A 97 -12.85 -19.93 2.71
CA LYS A 97 -14.09 -20.37 3.34
C LYS A 97 -13.87 -20.35 4.85
N ASN A 98 -14.78 -19.71 5.57
CA ASN A 98 -14.89 -19.97 7.00
C ASN A 98 -15.18 -21.46 7.12
N ASP A 99 -14.31 -22.21 7.79
CA ASP A 99 -14.74 -23.47 8.38
C ASP A 99 -16.03 -23.17 9.16
N ALA A 100 -17.04 -24.03 9.01
CA ALA A 100 -18.47 -23.76 9.20
C ALA A 100 -18.93 -23.24 10.59
N GLY A 101 -18.03 -22.77 11.46
CA GLY A 101 -18.30 -22.13 12.74
C GLY A 101 -17.60 -20.79 13.01
N GLN A 102 -16.76 -20.25 12.11
CA GLN A 102 -16.19 -18.90 12.29
C GLN A 102 -16.98 -17.85 11.50
N SER A 103 -17.40 -16.77 12.15
CA SER A 103 -18.16 -15.67 11.52
C SER A 103 -17.28 -14.55 10.97
N PHE A 104 -15.95 -14.72 10.96
CA PHE A 104 -15.00 -13.67 10.59
C PHE A 104 -13.83 -14.21 9.76
N TRP A 105 -13.36 -13.43 8.79
CA TRP A 105 -12.09 -13.70 8.11
C TRP A 105 -10.95 -13.21 8.98
N PRO A 106 -9.98 -14.02 9.39
CA PRO A 106 -8.89 -13.55 10.23
C PRO A 106 -8.00 -12.54 9.48
N ARG A 107 -7.45 -11.56 10.22
CA ARG A 107 -6.62 -10.48 9.66
C ARG A 107 -5.18 -10.94 9.53
N GLU A 108 -4.60 -10.72 8.36
CA GLU A 108 -3.17 -10.92 8.10
C GLU A 108 -2.48 -9.56 8.20
N SER A 109 -1.30 -9.49 8.82
CA SER A 109 -0.56 -8.24 9.00
C SER A 109 0.95 -8.40 8.88
N PHE A 110 1.56 -7.43 8.22
CA PHE A 110 3.00 -7.26 8.09
C PHE A 110 3.44 -5.96 8.76
N GLN A 111 4.59 -5.97 9.44
CA GLN A 111 5.30 -4.73 9.76
C GLN A 111 6.10 -4.28 8.54
N VAL A 112 5.88 -3.05 8.11
CA VAL A 112 6.49 -2.47 6.91
C VAL A 112 7.03 -1.08 7.19
N HIS A 113 8.05 -0.68 6.44
CA HIS A 113 8.53 0.70 6.35
C HIS A 113 8.24 1.25 4.96
N TYR A 114 7.62 2.43 4.89
CA TYR A 114 7.39 3.15 3.65
C TYR A 114 8.50 4.17 3.36
N GLY A 115 9.16 4.03 2.22
CA GLY A 115 10.12 4.99 1.69
C GLY A 115 9.71 5.47 0.31
N MET A 116 10.58 6.26 -0.30
CA MET A 116 10.45 6.64 -1.71
C MET A 116 11.69 6.17 -2.46
N THR A 117 11.48 5.65 -3.67
CA THR A 117 12.55 5.33 -4.61
C THR A 117 12.29 5.99 -5.96
N THR A 118 13.31 6.04 -6.80
CA THR A 118 13.19 6.42 -8.20
C THR A 118 13.71 5.28 -9.07
N SER A 119 12.90 4.80 -10.00
CA SER A 119 13.27 3.75 -10.95
C SER A 119 12.85 4.16 -12.36
N ARG A 120 13.75 4.05 -13.34
CA ARG A 120 13.48 4.35 -14.76
C ARG A 120 12.85 5.74 -15.00
N GLY A 121 13.24 6.74 -14.23
CA GLY A 121 12.74 8.12 -14.33
C GLY A 121 11.41 8.41 -13.64
N LYS A 122 10.79 7.42 -13.00
CA LYS A 122 9.57 7.55 -12.19
C LYS A 122 9.89 7.45 -10.70
N ALA A 123 9.16 8.19 -9.87
CA ALA A 123 9.19 8.02 -8.42
C ALA A 123 8.08 7.07 -7.97
N GLU A 124 8.39 6.20 -7.01
CA GLU A 124 7.52 5.14 -6.52
C GLU A 124 7.59 5.08 -4.99
N ILE A 125 6.53 4.58 -4.36
CA ILE A 125 6.57 4.21 -2.94
C ILE A 125 7.38 2.93 -2.84
N LEU A 126 8.36 2.93 -1.96
CA LEU A 126 9.22 1.79 -1.64
C LEU A 126 8.73 1.15 -0.34
N ILE A 127 8.63 -0.16 -0.29
CA ILE A 127 8.15 -0.89 0.89
C ILE A 127 9.19 -1.91 1.30
N TYR A 128 9.61 -1.82 2.56
CA TYR A 128 10.49 -2.79 3.21
C TYR A 128 9.72 -3.54 4.29
N PHE A 129 9.87 -4.86 4.37
CA PHE A 129 9.37 -5.65 5.49
C PHE A 129 10.35 -5.56 6.64
N LEU A 130 9.85 -5.22 7.82
CA LEU A 130 10.67 -5.20 9.03
C LEU A 130 10.93 -6.63 9.52
N GLU A 131 12.00 -6.84 10.27
CA GLU A 131 12.35 -8.17 10.79
C GLU A 131 11.22 -8.70 11.70
N GLY A 132 10.79 -9.95 11.49
CA GLY A 132 9.62 -10.49 12.19
C GLY A 132 8.28 -9.91 11.72
N SER A 133 8.21 -9.36 10.51
CA SER A 133 7.04 -8.63 9.96
C SER A 133 5.72 -9.35 10.10
N ILE A 134 5.69 -10.68 9.96
CA ILE A 134 4.49 -11.47 10.26
C ILE A 134 4.30 -11.44 11.77
N THR A 135 3.40 -10.58 12.21
CA THR A 135 3.03 -10.48 13.62
C THR A 135 2.36 -11.80 13.99
N ALA A 136 3.13 -12.70 14.61
CA ALA A 136 2.64 -13.94 15.18
C ALA A 136 1.77 -13.61 16.41
N LYS A 137 0.61 -13.00 16.20
CA LYS A 137 -0.40 -12.89 17.25
C LYS A 137 -1.19 -14.18 17.23
N GLU A 138 -0.99 -14.99 18.28
CA GLU A 138 -1.81 -15.99 19.00
C GLU A 138 -3.09 -16.63 18.39
N LYS A 139 -3.49 -16.33 17.16
CA LYS A 139 -4.72 -16.77 16.49
C LYS A 139 -4.55 -17.08 14.99
N MET A 140 -3.35 -16.92 14.42
CA MET A 140 -3.10 -17.41 13.06
C MET A 140 -2.91 -18.93 13.09
N ASP A 141 -3.80 -19.67 12.43
CA ASP A 141 -3.57 -21.09 12.21
C ASP A 141 -2.39 -21.34 11.25
N SER A 142 -1.96 -22.59 11.15
CA SER A 142 -0.83 -22.99 10.29
C SER A 142 -1.05 -22.68 8.81
N SER A 143 -2.31 -22.68 8.34
CA SER A 143 -2.68 -22.34 6.97
C SER A 143 -2.57 -20.85 6.70
N MET A 144 -2.96 -19.99 7.66
CA MET A 144 -2.77 -18.54 7.61
C MET A 144 -1.30 -18.18 7.53
N LEU A 145 -0.50 -18.74 8.44
CA LEU A 145 0.93 -18.50 8.47
C LEU A 145 1.60 -18.91 7.15
N ALA A 146 1.20 -20.04 6.56
CA ALA A 146 1.71 -20.49 5.27
C ALA A 146 1.36 -19.53 4.13
N ALA A 147 0.14 -18.99 4.08
CA ALA A 147 -0.25 -18.05 3.03
C ALA A 147 0.40 -16.67 3.18
N SER A 148 0.49 -16.12 4.39
CA SER A 148 1.22 -14.88 4.63
C SER A 148 2.70 -15.03 4.29
N LYS A 149 3.32 -16.17 4.65
CA LYS A 149 4.70 -16.49 4.23
C LYS A 149 4.83 -16.63 2.72
N ARG A 150 3.83 -17.19 2.03
CA ARG A 150 3.83 -17.31 0.57
C ARG A 150 3.70 -15.95 -0.11
N LEU A 151 2.79 -15.10 0.36
CA LEU A 151 2.64 -13.72 -0.15
C LEU A 151 3.94 -12.94 0.08
N LEU A 152 4.49 -12.99 1.30
CA LEU A 152 5.78 -12.38 1.64
C LEU A 152 6.91 -12.93 0.75
N GLY A 153 6.97 -14.25 0.54
CA GLY A 153 7.99 -14.86 -0.32
C GLY A 153 7.86 -14.45 -1.80
N GLN A 154 6.65 -14.27 -2.32
CA GLN A 154 6.43 -13.75 -3.67
C GLN A 154 6.83 -12.27 -3.78
N TRP A 155 6.54 -11.51 -2.73
CA TRP A 155 6.93 -10.11 -2.60
C TRP A 155 8.45 -9.93 -2.56
N GLU A 156 9.14 -10.71 -1.72
CA GLU A 156 10.61 -10.72 -1.61
C GLU A 156 11.28 -11.20 -2.89
N ALA A 157 10.73 -12.24 -3.55
CA ALA A 157 11.25 -12.79 -4.80
C ALA A 157 11.20 -11.78 -5.97
N THR A 158 10.39 -10.72 -5.87
CA THR A 158 10.20 -9.76 -6.96
C THR A 158 11.31 -8.70 -7.05
N SER A 159 12.24 -8.59 -6.07
CA SER A 159 13.59 -7.94 -6.17
C SER A 159 14.16 -7.47 -4.82
N GLY A 160 13.73 -8.02 -3.68
CA GLY A 160 14.19 -7.59 -2.35
C GLY A 160 13.61 -6.25 -1.86
N SER A 161 12.87 -5.53 -2.71
CA SER A 161 12.06 -4.38 -2.33
C SER A 161 10.80 -4.30 -3.19
N ILE A 162 9.64 -4.08 -2.58
CA ILE A 162 8.39 -3.87 -3.32
C ILE A 162 8.25 -2.39 -3.62
N THR A 163 7.93 -2.04 -4.87
CA THR A 163 7.54 -0.68 -5.21
C THR A 163 6.07 -0.60 -5.61
N TRP A 164 5.39 0.48 -5.22
CA TRP A 164 4.07 0.85 -5.70
C TRP A 164 4.18 2.08 -6.59
N GLU A 165 3.71 1.98 -7.83
CA GLU A 165 3.64 3.12 -8.74
C GLU A 165 2.52 4.05 -8.28
N VAL A 166 2.84 5.32 -8.02
CA VAL A 166 1.85 6.33 -7.60
C VAL A 166 1.27 7.00 -8.84
N LEU A 167 -0.03 6.88 -9.06
CA LEU A 167 -0.73 7.47 -10.20
C LEU A 167 -1.16 8.91 -9.91
N GLU A 168 -1.61 9.15 -8.68
CA GLU A 168 -2.05 10.46 -8.18
C GLU A 168 -1.97 10.49 -6.64
N ALA A 169 -1.71 11.66 -6.07
CA ALA A 169 -1.77 11.88 -4.63
C ALA A 169 -2.20 13.30 -4.31
N THR A 170 -3.14 13.43 -3.38
CA THR A 170 -3.68 14.69 -2.87
C THR A 170 -3.49 14.77 -1.36
N ASP A 171 -4.13 15.74 -0.70
CA ASP A 171 -4.19 15.86 0.75
C ASP A 171 -5.18 14.87 1.42
N LYS A 172 -6.02 14.17 0.64
CA LYS A 172 -7.06 13.26 1.17
C LYS A 172 -6.99 11.84 0.63
N CYS A 173 -6.24 11.60 -0.43
CA CYS A 173 -6.14 10.28 -1.03
C CYS A 173 -4.86 10.12 -1.83
N PHE A 174 -4.48 8.87 -2.07
CA PHE A 174 -3.51 8.53 -3.10
C PHE A 174 -3.95 7.28 -3.85
N VAL A 175 -3.52 7.17 -5.10
CA VAL A 175 -3.80 6.04 -5.97
C VAL A 175 -2.51 5.37 -6.33
N VAL A 176 -2.46 4.05 -6.11
CA VAL A 176 -1.30 3.24 -6.42
C VAL A 176 -1.65 2.06 -7.29
N LYS A 177 -0.67 1.65 -8.08
CA LYS A 177 -0.65 0.38 -8.80
C LYS A 177 0.37 -0.55 -8.14
N LEU A 178 -0.10 -1.69 -7.67
CA LEU A 178 0.71 -2.73 -7.05
C LEU A 178 1.50 -3.50 -8.13
N PRO A 179 2.67 -4.04 -7.81
CA PRO A 179 3.44 -4.82 -8.75
C PRO A 179 2.70 -6.12 -9.10
N LYS A 180 2.90 -6.62 -10.32
CA LYS A 180 2.36 -7.90 -10.76
C LYS A 180 3.08 -9.03 -10.04
N PHE A 181 2.34 -9.95 -9.42
CA PHE A 181 2.94 -11.14 -8.83
C PHE A 181 2.99 -12.27 -9.85
N PRO A 182 4.17 -12.86 -10.10
CA PRO A 182 4.36 -13.84 -11.17
C PRO A 182 3.70 -15.21 -10.92
N ALA A 183 3.09 -15.44 -9.75
CA ALA A 183 2.67 -16.78 -9.33
C ALA A 183 1.30 -17.24 -9.83
N ALA A 184 0.47 -16.35 -10.39
CA ALA A 184 -0.72 -16.75 -11.14
C ALA A 184 -0.60 -16.18 -12.55
N GLY A 185 -0.58 -17.08 -13.54
CA GLY A 185 -0.50 -16.71 -14.96
C GLY A 185 -1.43 -15.56 -15.29
N GLU A 186 -0.91 -14.59 -16.05
CA GLU A 186 -1.68 -13.49 -16.64
C GLU A 186 -2.40 -12.54 -15.65
N GLY A 187 -2.00 -12.50 -14.37
CA GLY A 187 -2.52 -11.52 -13.42
C GLY A 187 -2.25 -10.07 -13.84
N GLU A 188 -3.28 -9.23 -13.83
CA GLU A 188 -3.11 -7.79 -13.99
C GLU A 188 -2.70 -7.12 -12.67
N ALA A 189 -2.08 -5.95 -12.78
CA ALA A 189 -1.64 -5.20 -11.61
C ALA A 189 -2.84 -4.56 -10.93
N GLN A 190 -3.02 -4.84 -9.63
CA GLN A 190 -4.11 -4.26 -8.84
C GLN A 190 -3.90 -2.76 -8.62
N CYS A 191 -4.95 -1.98 -8.79
CA CYS A 191 -4.98 -0.57 -8.44
C CYS A 191 -5.81 -0.34 -7.18
N LEU A 192 -5.32 0.51 -6.28
CA LEU A 192 -6.00 0.83 -5.02
C LEU A 192 -6.02 2.34 -4.81
N ILE A 193 -7.18 2.87 -4.42
CA ILE A 193 -7.33 4.23 -3.87
C ILE A 193 -7.31 4.12 -2.35
N TRP A 194 -6.31 4.74 -1.75
CA TRP A 194 -6.13 4.81 -0.31
C TRP A 194 -6.59 6.17 0.21
N VAL A 195 -7.32 6.15 1.33
CA VAL A 195 -7.81 7.35 2.02
C VAL A 195 -7.64 7.19 3.52
N PRO A 196 -7.58 8.29 4.30
CA PRO A 196 -7.64 8.23 5.75
C PRO A 196 -8.92 7.53 6.23
N GLU A 197 -8.84 6.75 7.31
CA GLU A 197 -9.97 5.95 7.81
C GLU A 197 -11.18 6.82 8.18
N ASN A 198 -10.97 8.05 8.67
CA ASN A 198 -12.04 9.01 8.93
C ASN A 198 -12.75 9.46 7.64
N VAL A 199 -12.03 9.60 6.53
CA VAL A 199 -12.63 9.90 5.22
C VAL A 199 -13.38 8.68 4.69
N ALA A 200 -12.81 7.49 4.81
CA ALA A 200 -13.50 6.25 4.39
C ALA A 200 -14.83 6.03 5.12
N LYS A 201 -14.95 6.49 6.38
CA LYS A 201 -16.20 6.40 7.16
C LYS A 201 -17.37 7.18 6.54
N GLU A 202 -17.10 8.19 5.72
CA GLU A 202 -18.13 8.95 5.00
C GLU A 202 -18.71 8.17 3.81
N TYR A 203 -17.96 7.19 3.31
CA TYR A 203 -18.31 6.35 2.16
C TYR A 203 -18.56 4.89 2.54
N GLU A 204 -18.87 4.64 3.82
CA GLU A 204 -19.36 3.33 4.26
C GLU A 204 -20.56 2.91 3.39
N PRO A 205 -20.82 1.61 3.18
CA PRO A 205 -21.66 1.10 2.09
C PRO A 205 -23.10 1.65 1.99
N ASN A 206 -23.57 2.33 3.03
CA ASN A 206 -24.91 2.89 3.15
C ASN A 206 -24.92 4.43 3.30
N ALA A 207 -23.77 5.10 3.26
CA ALA A 207 -23.65 6.55 3.47
C ALA A 207 -23.62 7.32 2.14
N GLN A 208 -22.60 7.13 1.31
CA GLN A 208 -22.43 7.81 0.03
C GLN A 208 -21.68 6.94 -0.99
N ASP A 209 -22.03 7.07 -2.28
CA ASP A 209 -21.26 6.43 -3.36
C ASP A 209 -20.00 7.24 -3.66
N PHE A 210 -18.84 6.58 -3.63
CA PHE A 210 -17.55 7.20 -3.88
C PHE A 210 -17.42 7.61 -5.36
N LYS A 211 -18.10 6.91 -6.27
CA LYS A 211 -18.15 7.30 -7.70
C LYS A 211 -18.75 8.69 -7.93
N THR A 212 -19.56 9.18 -6.99
CA THR A 212 -20.27 10.46 -7.10
C THR A 212 -19.74 11.48 -6.09
N THR A 213 -18.50 11.33 -5.61
CA THR A 213 -17.92 12.29 -4.67
C THR A 213 -17.88 13.70 -5.26
N ALA A 214 -18.28 14.70 -4.47
CA ALA A 214 -18.15 16.12 -4.82
C ALA A 214 -16.84 16.74 -4.30
N ASP A 215 -16.06 15.98 -3.52
CA ASP A 215 -14.76 16.43 -3.01
C ASP A 215 -13.73 16.42 -4.13
N GLN A 216 -13.10 17.57 -4.39
CA GLN A 216 -12.17 17.74 -5.51
C GLN A 216 -10.91 16.87 -5.38
N SER A 217 -10.40 16.69 -4.17
CA SER A 217 -9.21 15.85 -3.92
C SER A 217 -9.53 14.38 -4.20
N LEU A 218 -10.66 13.89 -3.70
CA LEU A 218 -11.12 12.51 -3.94
C LEU A 218 -11.50 12.27 -5.41
N SER A 219 -12.14 13.25 -6.06
CA SER A 219 -12.45 13.21 -7.49
C SER A 219 -11.18 13.15 -8.35
N SER A 220 -10.09 13.81 -7.95
CA SER A 220 -8.81 13.74 -8.67
C SER A 220 -8.24 12.32 -8.64
N CYS A 221 -8.22 11.69 -7.46
CA CYS A 221 -7.80 10.29 -7.32
C CYS A 221 -8.69 9.34 -8.14
N LEU A 222 -10.01 9.48 -8.07
CA LEU A 222 -10.93 8.65 -8.85
C LEU A 222 -10.67 8.80 -10.37
N SER A 223 -10.48 10.02 -10.85
CA SER A 223 -10.18 10.29 -12.27
C SER A 223 -8.86 9.64 -12.70
N ALA A 224 -7.83 9.72 -11.86
CA ALA A 224 -6.53 9.09 -12.13
C ALA A 224 -6.61 7.57 -12.16
N TYR A 225 -7.40 6.98 -11.24
CA TYR A 225 -7.70 5.56 -11.22
C TYR A 225 -8.40 5.14 -12.52
N GLU A 226 -9.51 5.77 -12.89
CA GLU A 226 -10.30 5.39 -14.07
C GLU A 226 -9.51 5.52 -15.38
N LYS A 227 -8.55 6.43 -15.45
CA LYS A 227 -7.67 6.61 -16.62
C LYS A 227 -6.67 5.46 -16.81
N SER A 228 -6.24 4.82 -15.72
CA SER A 228 -5.02 3.98 -15.72
C SER A 228 -5.25 2.55 -15.24
N CYS A 229 -6.44 2.26 -14.71
CA CYS A 229 -6.79 1.01 -14.04
C CYS A 229 -8.07 0.41 -14.64
N LYS A 230 -8.29 -0.87 -14.38
CA LYS A 230 -9.55 -1.54 -14.72
C LYS A 230 -10.71 -0.96 -13.94
N GLU A 231 -11.93 -1.21 -14.43
CA GLU A 231 -13.15 -0.86 -13.69
C GLU A 231 -13.08 -1.45 -12.27
N GLY A 232 -13.06 -0.55 -11.29
CA GLY A 232 -12.98 -0.87 -9.87
C GLY A 232 -14.35 -0.81 -9.20
N GLY A 233 -14.34 -1.15 -7.92
CA GLY A 233 -15.49 -0.99 -7.03
C GLY A 233 -15.06 -0.64 -5.61
N HIS A 234 -16.05 -0.32 -4.79
CA HIS A 234 -15.86 -0.26 -3.34
C HIS A 234 -15.35 -1.59 -2.82
N LEU A 235 -14.15 -1.59 -2.23
CA LEU A 235 -13.52 -2.80 -1.70
C LEU A 235 -14.21 -3.31 -0.43
N GLN A 236 -15.00 -2.45 0.21
CA GLN A 236 -15.69 -2.77 1.46
C GLN A 236 -17.18 -3.08 1.28
N ARG A 237 -17.83 -2.70 0.16
CA ARG A 237 -19.30 -2.74 0.02
C ARG A 237 -19.96 -4.08 0.37
N ASN A 238 -19.31 -5.20 0.03
CA ASN A 238 -19.85 -6.54 0.25
C ASN A 238 -19.22 -7.29 1.45
N VAL A 239 -18.24 -6.67 2.11
CA VAL A 239 -17.42 -7.32 3.16
C VAL A 239 -17.26 -6.43 4.39
N PHE A 240 -17.98 -5.33 4.45
CA PHE A 240 -17.86 -4.30 5.46
C PHE A 240 -18.05 -4.80 6.91
N PRO A 241 -19.05 -5.66 7.23
CA PRO A 241 -19.14 -6.26 8.57
C PRO A 241 -17.89 -7.08 8.93
N LEU A 242 -17.24 -7.69 7.93
CA LEU A 242 -16.04 -8.49 8.09
C LEU A 242 -14.79 -7.61 8.22
N CYS A 243 -14.76 -6.43 7.59
CA CYS A 243 -13.66 -5.47 7.74
C CYS A 243 -13.67 -4.80 9.12
N LYS A 244 -14.86 -4.48 9.68
CA LYS A 244 -15.05 -3.76 10.96
C LYS A 244 -14.64 -4.51 12.24
N LEU A 245 -14.40 -5.83 12.20
CA LEU A 245 -14.06 -6.63 13.38
C LEU A 245 -12.61 -6.39 13.85
N SER A 246 -12.35 -5.21 14.40
CA SER A 246 -11.22 -4.86 15.27
C SER A 246 -11.64 -4.74 16.73
N GLN A 247 -12.73 -5.40 17.13
CA GLN A 247 -13.19 -5.44 18.53
C GLN A 247 -13.19 -6.88 19.04
N ILE A 248 -12.00 -7.42 19.32
CA ILE A 248 -11.78 -8.40 20.40
C ILE A 248 -10.45 -8.05 21.06
#